data_AF-A0A6M2C381-F1
#
_entry.id   AF-A0A6M2C381-F1
#
_cell.length_a   1.000
_cell.length_b   1.000
_cell.length_c   1.000
_cell.angle_alpha   90.00
_cell.angle_beta   90.00
_cell.angle_gamma   90.00
#
_symmetry.space_group_name_H-M   'P 1'
#
loop_
_entity.id
_entity.type
_entity.pdbx_description
1 polymer ?
#
loop_
_entity_poly.entity_id
_entity_poly.type
_entity_poly.pdbx_seq_one_letter_code
_entity_poly.pdbx_strand_id
1 'polypeptide(L)' 'MDINIFQSLDQVREETQKWFIDYNYFRPHDALEGKSAIEYVDFKLSSNFKNSNLI' A
#
# COMPACT_ATOMS: atom_id res chain seq x y z
N MET A 1 26.81 -1.94 -17.51
CA MET A 1 26.11 -2.03 -16.22
C MET A 1 26.41 -0.75 -15.48
N ASP A 2 25.47 0.20 -15.46
CA ASP A 2 25.61 1.39 -14.62
C ASP A 2 25.37 0.97 -13.18
N ILE A 3 26.45 0.99 -12.40
CA ILE A 3 26.50 0.43 -11.04
C ILE A 3 25.67 1.26 -10.03
N ASN A 4 25.21 2.43 -10.44
CA ASN A 4 24.48 3.38 -9.62
C ASN A 4 23.18 3.81 -10.31
N ILE A 5 22.11 3.05 -10.05
CA ILE A 5 20.73 3.40 -10.45
C ILE A 5 20.30 4.75 -9.83
N PHE A 6 20.93 5.12 -8.70
CA PHE A 6 20.67 6.35 -7.97
C PHE A 6 21.94 7.22 -7.89
N GLN A 7 21.73 8.53 -7.98
CA GLN A 7 22.75 9.58 -7.96
C GLN A 7 23.05 10.08 -6.54
N SER A 8 22.15 9.82 -5.58
CA SER A 8 22.33 10.18 -4.17
C SER A 8 21.42 9.36 -3.25
N LEU A 9 21.72 9.37 -1.95
CA LEU A 9 20.81 8.80 -0.94
C LEU A 9 19.48 9.55 -0.88
N ASP A 10 19.45 10.83 -1.21
CA ASP A 10 18.21 11.61 -1.22
C ASP A 10 17.29 11.16 -2.35
N GLN A 11 17.85 10.84 -3.52
CA GLN A 11 17.07 10.24 -4.60
C GLN A 11 16.48 8.89 -4.17
N VAL A 12 17.25 8.05 -3.47
CA VAL A 12 16.74 6.77 -2.95
C VAL A 12 15.57 7.01 -1.98
N ARG A 13 15.71 7.99 -1.07
CA ARG A 13 14.64 8.34 -0.12
C ARG A 13 13.38 8.80 -0.82
N GLU A 14 13.52 9.68 -1.81
CA GLU A 14 12.39 10.21 -2.59
C GLU A 14 11.66 9.09 -3.33
N GLU A 15 12.39 8.24 -4.07
CA GLU A 15 11.79 7.12 -4.81
C GLU A 15 11.15 6.09 -3.87
N THR A 16 11.76 5.86 -2.70
CA THR A 16 11.16 4.98 -1.67
C THR A 16 9.87 5.58 -1.11
N GLN A 17 9.80 6.89 -0.91
CA GLN A 17 8.61 7.58 -0.44
C GLN A 17 7.47 7.49 -1.46
N LYS A 18 7.78 7.68 -2.74
CA LYS A 18 6.81 7.49 -3.84
C LYS A 18 6.28 6.06 -3.85
N TRP A 19 7.18 5.08 -3.79
CA TRP A 19 6.80 3.67 -3.75
C TRP A 19 5.93 3.34 -2.53
N PHE A 20 6.23 3.88 -1.36
CA PHE A 20 5.44 3.66 -0.14
C PHE A 20 4.01 4.16 -0.30
N ILE A 21 3.84 5.34 -0.89
CA ILE A 21 2.50 5.90 -1.16
C ILE A 21 1.77 5.00 -2.16
N ASP A 22 2.41 4.68 -3.29
CA ASP A 22 1.80 3.86 -4.34
C ASP A 22 1.40 2.48 -3.83
N TYR A 23 2.28 1.80 -3.09
CA TYR A 23 2.03 0.47 -2.56
C TYR A 23 0.82 0.43 -1.60
N ASN A 24 0.75 1.41 -0.69
CA ASN A 24 -0.26 1.40 0.36
C ASN A 24 -1.61 1.92 -0.09
N TYR A 25 -1.65 2.91 -1.00
CA TYR A 25 -2.88 3.64 -1.34
C TYR A 25 -3.43 3.35 -2.73
N PHE A 26 -2.59 2.90 -3.68
CA PHE A 26 -3.01 2.85 -5.10
C PHE A 26 -2.82 1.48 -5.74
N ARG A 27 -1.80 0.72 -5.33
CA ARG A 27 -1.49 -0.55 -5.96
C ARG A 27 -2.43 -1.64 -5.46
N PRO A 28 -3.18 -2.32 -6.35
CA PRO A 28 -3.98 -3.48 -5.98
C PRO A 28 -3.08 -4.69 -5.73
N HIS A 29 -3.42 -5.49 -4.73
CA HIS A 29 -2.71 -6.72 -4.39
C HIS A 29 -3.65 -7.92 -4.49
N ASP A 30 -3.26 -8.96 -5.23
CA ASP A 30 -4.08 -10.17 -5.41
C ASP A 30 -4.40 -10.85 -4.08
N ALA A 31 -3.43 -10.88 -3.15
CA ALA A 31 -3.60 -11.41 -1.80
C ALA A 31 -4.59 -10.60 -0.94
N LEU A 32 -4.87 -9.35 -1.33
CA LEU A 32 -5.82 -8.45 -0.67
C LEU A 32 -7.10 -8.28 -1.47
N GLU A 33 -7.50 -9.30 -2.23
CA GLU A 33 -8.73 -9.28 -3.04
C GLU A 33 -8.74 -8.12 -4.05
N GLY A 34 -7.58 -7.85 -4.65
CA GLY A 34 -7.38 -6.79 -5.64
C GLY A 34 -7.42 -5.38 -5.08
N LYS A 35 -7.23 -5.19 -3.77
CA LYS A 35 -7.24 -3.89 -3.10
C LYS A 35 -5.84 -3.43 -2.74
N SER A 36 -5.65 -2.13 -2.59
CA SER A 36 -4.49 -1.59 -1.87
C SER A 36 -4.55 -1.93 -0.39
N ALA A 37 -3.43 -1.74 0.31
CA ALA A 37 -3.32 -2.08 1.72
C ALA A 37 -4.34 -1.30 2.58
N ILE A 38 -4.47 0.01 2.33
CA ILE A 38 -5.42 0.86 3.06
C ILE A 38 -6.86 0.49 2.76
N GLU A 39 -7.21 0.31 1.48
CA GLU A 39 -8.55 -0.12 1.08
C GLU A 39 -8.94 -1.46 1.71
N TYR A 40 -8.00 -2.39 1.85
CA TYR A 40 -8.24 -3.67 2.51
C TYR A 40 -8.50 -3.50 4.01
N VAL A 41 -7.76 -2.64 4.70
CA VAL A 41 -7.98 -2.32 6.11
C VAL A 41 -9.39 -1.73 6.30
N ASP A 42 -9.75 -0.74 5.50
CA ASP A 42 -11.07 -0.10 5.57
C ASP A 42 -12.21 -1.09 5.28
N PHE A 43 -12.00 -1.97 4.29
CA PHE A 43 -12.93 -3.05 3.98
C PHE A 43 -13.12 -4.02 5.15
N LYS A 44 -12.03 -4.46 5.80
CA LYS A 44 -12.11 -5.37 6.94
C LYS A 44 -12.72 -4.71 8.18
N LEU A 45 -12.37 -3.46 8.47
CA LEU A 45 -12.96 -2.70 9.58
C LEU A 45 -14.46 -2.52 9.39
N SER A 46 -14.89 -2.08 8.20
CA SER A 46 -16.32 -1.90 7.90
C SER A 46 -17.09 -3.22 7.92
N SER A 47 -16.49 -4.31 7.43
CA SER A 47 -17.09 -5.65 7.48
C SER A 47 -17.24 -6.16 8.92
N ASN A 48 -16.21 -6.01 9.74
CA ASN A 48 -16.25 -6.39 11.16
C ASN A 48 -17.32 -5.60 11.91
N PHE A 49 -17.43 -4.29 11.64
CA PHE A 49 -18.44 -3.44 12.26
C PHE A 49 -19.87 -3.84 11.85
N LYS A 50 -20.09 -4.24 10.59
CA LYS A 50 -21.38 -4.78 10.16
C LYS A 50 -21.72 -6.08 10.87
N ASN A 51 -20.75 -6.98 11.02
CA ASN A 51 -20.93 -8.27 11.68
C ASN A 51 -21.26 -8.12 13.18
N SER A 52 -20.65 -7.15 13.88
CA SER A 52 -20.93 -6.92 15.30
C SER A 52 -22.32 -6.33 15.57
N ASN A 53 -22.90 -5.60 14.60
CA ASN A 53 -24.23 -4.99 14.73
C ASN A 53 -25.37 -5.89 14.22
N LEU A 54 -25.06 -7.10 13.74
CA LEU A 54 -26.03 -8.07 13.23
C LEU A 54 -26.39 -9.17 14.26
N ILE A 55 -25.94 -9.02 15.51
CA ILE A 55 -26.13 -9.96 16.63
C ILE A 55 -27.00 -9.31 17.71
#